data_AF-A0A969N5J3-F1
#
_entry.id   AF-A0A969N5J3-F1
#
_cell.length_a   1.000
_cell.length_b   1.000
_cell.length_c   1.000
_cell.angle_alpha   90.00
_cell.angle_beta   90.00
_cell.angle_gamma   90.00
#
_symmetry.space_group_name_H-M   'P 1'
#
loop_
_entity.id
_entity.type
_entity.pdbx_description
1 polymer ?
#
loop_
_entity_poly.entity_id
_entity_poly.type
_entity_poly.pdbx_seq_one_letter_code
_entity_poly.pdbx_strand_id
1 'polypeptide(L)'
;MRLINRLKQQLAHELPETANNDFSRDWGGKPYGLIRYLAGDPTIAGRSLNYWRTTASQTIGTGISPYTKDLAGHVFRIESQMLEIEETISAYLKNPEFERYIKAMNEIGLSQNVQAIWLTRIYPIERFLDPETGRPIVTSRLSKNGKPCTYNRSLAQFKAALGAGTVENSSGIRQPIGKQKESKKWQGRRSTNKRRNDNRTQIASGCRFCREAFFLWSLNRIETERCDAPLAAKLIEKRNALKENDRNIYQRSANLQGYTIRLLFRGLTKREI
;
A
#
# COMPACT_ATOMS: atom_id res chain seq x y z
N MET A 1 -12.36 8.88 -9.08
CA MET A 1 -13.33 7.89 -9.60
C MET A 1 -14.76 8.42 -9.77
N ARG A 2 -15.33 9.26 -8.89
CA ARG A 2 -16.73 9.74 -9.05
C ARG A 2 -16.95 10.61 -10.30
N LEU A 3 -15.99 11.46 -10.68
CA LEU A 3 -16.09 12.32 -11.88
C LEU A 3 -16.08 11.54 -13.19
N ILE A 4 -15.19 10.54 -13.31
CA ILE A 4 -15.12 9.66 -14.49
C ILE A 4 -16.42 8.88 -14.67
N ASN A 5 -16.98 8.32 -13.59
CA ASN A 5 -18.26 7.60 -13.68
C ASN A 5 -19.40 8.54 -14.08
N ARG A 6 -19.41 9.78 -13.57
CA ARG A 6 -20.40 10.79 -13.97
C ARG A 6 -20.24 11.15 -15.45
N LEU A 7 -19.00 11.31 -15.92
CA LEU A 7 -18.70 11.60 -17.32
C LEU A 7 -19.16 10.45 -18.23
N LYS A 8 -18.87 9.19 -17.85
CA LYS A 8 -19.36 7.99 -18.57
C LYS A 8 -20.89 7.95 -18.66
N GLN A 9 -21.59 8.29 -17.58
CA GLN A 9 -23.06 8.34 -17.58
C GLN A 9 -23.61 9.40 -18.54
N GLN A 10 -23.00 10.60 -18.58
CA GLN A 10 -23.43 11.64 -19.53
C GLN A 10 -23.12 11.22 -20.97
N LEU A 11 -21.91 10.71 -21.22
CA LEU A 11 -21.50 10.24 -22.55
C LEU A 11 -22.35 9.06 -23.03
N ALA A 12 -22.88 8.22 -22.15
CA ALA A 12 -23.80 7.15 -22.56
C ALA A 12 -25.10 7.67 -23.21
N HIS A 13 -25.51 8.91 -22.90
CA HIS A 13 -26.66 9.57 -23.53
C HIS A 13 -26.25 10.47 -24.70
N GLU A 14 -25.16 11.22 -24.54
CA GLU A 14 -24.71 12.23 -25.50
C GLU A 14 -23.91 11.64 -26.68
N LEU A 15 -23.15 10.57 -26.43
CA LEU A 15 -22.21 9.93 -27.36
C LEU A 15 -22.12 8.40 -27.07
N PRO A 16 -23.22 7.66 -27.25
CA PRO A 16 -23.33 6.26 -26.83
C PRO A 16 -22.27 5.34 -27.43
N GLU A 17 -21.71 5.71 -28.59
CA GLU A 17 -20.63 4.98 -29.28
C GLU A 17 -19.37 4.84 -28.43
N THR A 18 -19.19 5.71 -27.43
CA THR A 18 -18.02 5.72 -26.54
C THR A 18 -18.31 5.15 -25.15
N ALA A 19 -19.54 4.72 -24.88
CA ALA A 19 -19.98 4.30 -23.55
C ALA A 19 -19.17 3.09 -23.01
N ASN A 20 -18.77 2.19 -23.90
CA ASN A 20 -17.99 0.99 -23.57
C ASN A 20 -16.48 1.23 -23.54
N ASN A 21 -16.01 2.43 -23.87
CA ASN A 21 -14.58 2.70 -23.87
C ASN A 21 -14.04 2.77 -22.44
N ASP A 22 -12.87 2.17 -22.24
CA ASP A 22 -12.09 2.36 -21.03
C ASP A 22 -11.33 3.69 -21.12
N PHE A 23 -11.52 4.54 -20.11
CA PHE A 23 -10.82 5.82 -19.99
C PHE A 23 -9.46 5.62 -19.31
N SER A 24 -8.72 4.59 -19.72
CA SER A 24 -7.35 4.39 -19.27
C SER A 24 -6.41 5.36 -19.98
N ARG A 25 -5.31 5.71 -19.31
CA ARG A 25 -4.24 6.51 -19.91
C ARG A 25 -3.70 5.81 -21.17
N ASP A 26 -3.31 6.61 -22.15
CA ASP A 26 -2.69 6.11 -23.38
C ASP A 26 -1.31 5.50 -23.09
N TRP A 27 -0.72 4.81 -24.08
CA TRP A 27 0.60 4.15 -23.96
C TRP A 27 1.73 5.09 -23.51
N GLY A 28 1.61 6.40 -23.74
CA GLY A 28 2.55 7.42 -23.26
C GLY A 28 2.22 8.04 -21.91
N GLY A 29 1.32 7.44 -21.13
CA GLY A 29 0.86 7.96 -19.83
C GLY A 29 -0.10 9.13 -19.91
N LYS A 30 -0.38 9.67 -21.09
CA LYS A 30 -1.28 10.83 -21.27
C LYS A 30 -2.73 10.49 -20.92
N PRO A 31 -3.55 11.48 -20.52
CA PRO A 31 -4.99 11.31 -20.35
C PRO A 31 -5.64 10.73 -21.61
N TYR A 32 -6.74 9.99 -21.45
CA TYR A 32 -7.40 9.31 -22.57
C TYR A 32 -7.80 10.30 -23.69
N GLY A 33 -7.60 9.90 -24.95
CA GLY A 33 -7.80 10.76 -26.12
C GLY A 33 -9.17 11.44 -26.21
N LEU A 34 -10.26 10.76 -25.83
CA LEU A 34 -11.60 11.37 -25.83
C LEU A 34 -11.72 12.48 -24.79
N ILE A 35 -11.16 12.28 -23.59
CA ILE A 35 -11.22 13.27 -22.50
C ILE A 35 -10.48 14.53 -22.91
N ARG A 36 -9.29 14.36 -23.49
CA ARG A 36 -8.48 15.45 -24.04
C ARG A 36 -9.24 16.19 -25.15
N TYR A 37 -9.93 15.48 -26.04
CA TYR A 37 -10.72 16.08 -27.13
C TYR A 37 -11.86 16.93 -26.58
N LEU A 38 -12.63 16.38 -25.63
CA LEU A 38 -13.74 17.07 -24.98
C LEU A 38 -13.27 18.29 -24.15
N ALA A 39 -12.09 18.18 -23.54
CA ALA A 39 -11.46 19.27 -22.79
C ALA A 39 -10.85 20.36 -23.69
N GLY A 40 -10.79 20.16 -25.01
CA GLY A 40 -10.19 21.12 -25.95
C GLY A 40 -8.67 21.17 -25.88
N ASP A 41 -8.01 20.07 -25.52
CA ASP A 41 -6.55 19.99 -25.46
C ASP A 41 -5.91 20.25 -26.84
N PRO A 42 -5.08 21.31 -27.00
CA PRO A 42 -4.47 21.65 -28.28
C PRO A 42 -3.45 20.63 -28.76
N THR A 43 -2.99 19.72 -27.88
CA THR A 43 -2.03 18.68 -28.23
C THR A 43 -2.66 17.48 -28.95
N ILE A 44 -3.99 17.44 -29.08
CA ILE A 44 -4.65 16.50 -29.98
C ILE A 44 -4.60 17.04 -31.40
N ALA A 45 -3.96 16.27 -32.28
CA ALA A 45 -3.85 16.60 -33.69
C ALA A 45 -4.02 15.37 -34.59
N GLY A 46 -4.16 15.62 -35.88
CA GLY A 46 -4.14 14.60 -36.93
C GLY A 46 -5.26 13.57 -36.82
N ARG A 47 -4.89 12.29 -36.86
CA ARG A 47 -5.83 11.16 -36.93
C ARG A 47 -6.80 11.12 -35.75
N SER A 48 -6.32 11.37 -34.52
CA SER A 48 -7.16 11.32 -33.32
C SER A 48 -8.18 12.45 -33.28
N LEU A 49 -7.80 13.66 -33.69
CA LEU A 49 -8.72 14.80 -33.78
C LEU A 49 -9.84 14.50 -34.79
N ASN A 50 -9.46 14.03 -35.97
CA ASN A 50 -10.40 13.71 -37.04
C ASN A 50 -11.33 12.57 -36.63
N TYR A 51 -10.79 11.53 -35.98
CA TYR A 51 -11.60 10.43 -35.47
C TYR A 51 -12.69 10.94 -34.51
N TRP A 52 -12.33 11.67 -33.46
CA TRP A 52 -13.32 12.16 -32.48
C TRP A 52 -14.28 13.19 -33.06
N ARG A 53 -13.83 14.04 -33.99
CA ARG A 53 -14.70 14.97 -34.71
C ARG A 53 -15.72 14.23 -35.57
N THR A 54 -15.29 13.23 -36.33
CA THR A 54 -16.18 12.41 -37.15
C THR A 54 -17.17 11.64 -36.27
N THR A 55 -16.70 10.99 -35.21
CA THR A 55 -17.56 10.28 -34.24
C THR A 55 -18.59 11.21 -33.61
N ALA A 56 -18.19 12.42 -33.20
CA ALA A 56 -19.11 13.40 -32.64
C ALA A 56 -20.11 13.95 -33.67
N SER A 57 -19.75 14.02 -34.95
CA SER A 57 -20.65 14.49 -36.03
C SER A 57 -21.66 13.43 -36.49
N GLN A 58 -21.31 12.15 -36.34
CA GLN A 58 -22.11 11.01 -36.79
C GLN A 58 -22.85 10.32 -35.62
N THR A 59 -22.85 10.93 -34.44
CA THR A 59 -23.44 10.31 -33.26
C THR A 59 -24.95 10.20 -33.37
N ILE A 60 -25.51 9.10 -32.87
CA ILE A 60 -26.95 8.91 -32.68
C ILE A 60 -27.43 9.57 -31.37
N GLY A 61 -26.50 9.99 -30.50
CA GLY A 61 -26.80 10.62 -29.22
C GLY A 61 -27.34 12.04 -29.33
N THR A 62 -27.58 12.67 -28.18
CA THR A 62 -28.11 14.06 -28.11
C THR A 62 -27.08 15.14 -28.47
N GLY A 63 -25.83 14.73 -28.75
CA GLY A 63 -24.71 15.64 -28.96
C GLY A 63 -24.05 16.07 -27.64
N ILE A 64 -22.80 16.55 -27.75
CA ILE A 64 -21.95 16.89 -26.61
C ILE A 64 -22.39 18.22 -25.98
N SER A 65 -22.84 18.18 -24.74
CA SER A 65 -23.25 19.37 -24.00
C SER A 65 -22.05 20.19 -23.49
N PRO A 66 -22.23 21.51 -23.21
CA PRO A 66 -21.21 22.30 -22.52
C PRO A 66 -20.82 21.71 -21.17
N TYR A 67 -21.79 21.16 -20.43
CA TYR A 67 -21.55 20.51 -19.14
C TYR A 67 -20.59 19.31 -19.24
N THR A 68 -20.74 18.48 -20.27
CA THR A 68 -19.83 17.35 -20.53
C THR A 68 -18.42 17.82 -20.84
N LYS A 69 -18.27 18.92 -21.59
CA LYS A 69 -16.95 19.53 -21.86
C LYS A 69 -16.29 20.04 -20.59
N ASP A 70 -17.04 20.74 -19.73
CA ASP A 70 -16.54 21.23 -18.44
C ASP A 70 -16.11 20.07 -17.53
N LEU A 71 -16.93 19.01 -17.47
CA LEU A 71 -16.62 17.83 -16.68
C LEU A 71 -15.37 17.10 -17.21
N ALA A 72 -15.23 16.97 -18.52
CA ALA A 72 -14.03 16.42 -19.15
C ALA A 72 -12.80 17.30 -18.87
N GLY A 73 -12.94 18.63 -18.91
CA GLY A 73 -11.89 19.58 -18.55
C GLY A 73 -11.41 19.41 -17.10
N HIS A 74 -12.33 19.17 -16.16
CA HIS A 74 -11.96 18.85 -14.78
C HIS A 74 -11.19 17.53 -14.65
N VAL A 75 -11.64 16.48 -15.34
CA VAL A 75 -10.94 15.18 -15.34
C VAL A 75 -9.55 15.33 -15.95
N PHE A 76 -9.45 16.00 -17.11
CA PHE A 76 -8.18 16.28 -17.78
C PHE A 76 -7.19 17.01 -16.86
N ARG A 77 -7.61 18.10 -16.21
CA ARG A 77 -6.75 18.86 -15.30
C ARG A 77 -6.22 17.99 -14.16
N ILE A 78 -7.07 17.18 -13.54
CA ILE A 78 -6.66 16.30 -12.45
C ILE A 78 -5.64 15.26 -12.95
N GLU A 79 -5.90 14.63 -14.09
CA GLU A 79 -4.98 13.63 -14.65
C GLU A 79 -3.63 14.24 -15.05
N SER A 80 -3.63 15.45 -15.62
CA SER A 80 -2.41 16.19 -15.94
C SER A 80 -1.61 16.53 -14.67
N GLN A 81 -2.27 17.02 -13.62
CA GLN A 81 -1.62 17.27 -12.33
C GLN A 81 -1.03 15.99 -11.72
N MET A 82 -1.72 14.86 -11.86
CA MET A 82 -1.18 13.58 -11.39
C MET A 82 0.10 13.20 -12.16
N LEU A 83 0.15 13.45 -13.47
CA LEU A 83 1.35 13.18 -14.26
C LEU A 83 2.52 14.08 -13.87
N GLU A 84 2.27 15.38 -13.68
CA GLU A 84 3.29 16.31 -13.19
C GLU A 84 3.86 15.88 -11.84
N ILE A 85 2.99 15.41 -10.93
CA ILE A 85 3.41 14.88 -9.63
C ILE A 85 4.22 13.59 -9.80
N GLU A 86 3.80 12.68 -10.67
CA GLU A 86 4.53 11.43 -10.95
C GLU A 86 5.92 11.71 -11.54
N GLU A 87 6.05 12.65 -12.47
CA GLU A 87 7.32 13.10 -13.04
C GLU A 87 8.22 13.73 -11.97
N THR A 88 7.63 14.58 -11.12
CA THR A 88 8.33 15.20 -9.99
C THR A 88 8.86 14.15 -9.00
N ILE A 89 8.04 13.16 -8.64
CA ILE A 89 8.44 12.04 -7.78
C ILE A 89 9.59 11.26 -8.44
N SER A 90 9.47 10.95 -9.73
CA SER A 90 10.51 10.24 -10.48
C SER A 90 11.83 11.01 -10.48
N ALA A 91 11.79 12.34 -10.60
CA ALA A 91 12.98 13.19 -10.50
C ALA A 91 13.60 13.15 -9.09
N TYR A 92 12.79 13.28 -8.02
CA TYR A 92 13.30 13.20 -6.64
C TYR A 92 13.90 11.85 -6.30
N LEU A 93 13.31 10.75 -6.78
CA LEU A 93 13.83 9.41 -6.55
C LEU A 93 15.20 9.18 -7.23
N LYS A 94 15.59 9.96 -8.25
CA LYS A 94 16.92 9.84 -8.87
C LYS A 94 18.05 10.40 -8.01
N ASN A 95 17.76 11.03 -6.87
CA ASN A 95 18.81 11.53 -5.98
C ASN A 95 19.66 10.37 -5.42
N PRO A 96 21.01 10.50 -5.41
CA PRO A 96 21.91 9.42 -4.99
C PRO A 96 21.71 9.01 -3.52
N GLU A 97 21.25 9.93 -2.67
CA GLU A 97 20.91 9.63 -1.27
C GLU A 97 19.83 8.55 -1.12
N PHE A 98 18.98 8.38 -2.14
CA PHE A 98 17.89 7.41 -2.13
C PHE A 98 18.22 6.11 -2.86
N GLU A 99 19.39 6.00 -3.50
CA GLU A 99 19.79 4.84 -4.29
C GLU A 99 19.70 3.54 -3.49
N ARG A 100 20.21 3.56 -2.25
CA ARG A 100 20.15 2.43 -1.32
C ARG A 100 18.71 1.98 -1.04
N TYR A 101 17.79 2.94 -0.89
CA TYR A 101 16.39 2.65 -0.60
C TYR A 101 15.69 2.08 -1.83
N ILE A 102 15.91 2.71 -2.98
CA ILE A 102 15.30 2.34 -4.25
C ILE A 102 15.76 0.97 -4.69
N LYS A 103 17.05 0.65 -4.57
CA LYS A 103 17.58 -0.69 -4.82
C LYS A 103 16.86 -1.75 -3.99
N ALA A 104 16.74 -1.53 -2.68
CA ALA A 104 16.07 -2.48 -1.79
C ALA A 104 14.55 -2.60 -2.06
N MET A 105 13.89 -1.52 -2.49
CA MET A 105 12.47 -1.53 -2.85
C MET A 105 12.20 -2.11 -4.24
N ASN A 106 13.11 -1.93 -5.20
CA ASN A 106 13.08 -2.53 -6.53
C ASN A 106 13.25 -4.05 -6.45
N GLU A 107 14.11 -4.56 -5.55
CA GLU A 107 14.25 -6.00 -5.32
C GLU A 107 12.93 -6.65 -4.88
N ILE A 108 12.07 -5.90 -4.18
CA ILE A 108 10.73 -6.32 -3.74
C ILE A 108 9.69 -6.15 -4.86
N GLY A 109 9.97 -5.29 -5.85
CA GLY A 109 9.06 -4.97 -6.95
C GLY A 109 8.07 -3.84 -6.62
N LEU A 110 8.42 -2.89 -5.74
CA LEU A 110 7.53 -1.77 -5.41
C LEU A 110 7.47 -0.72 -6.53
N SER A 111 6.32 -0.10 -6.78
CA SER A 111 6.19 1.01 -7.74
C SER A 111 6.78 2.32 -7.20
N GLN A 112 7.16 3.24 -8.09
CA GLN A 112 7.73 4.54 -7.71
C GLN A 112 6.87 5.33 -6.71
N ASN A 113 5.54 5.31 -6.86
CA ASN A 113 4.63 5.99 -5.94
C ASN A 113 4.67 5.36 -4.54
N VAL A 114 4.71 4.03 -4.45
CA VAL A 114 4.82 3.33 -3.17
C VAL A 114 6.21 3.56 -2.56
N GLN A 115 7.26 3.56 -3.39
CA GLN A 115 8.62 3.86 -2.96
C GLN A 115 8.70 5.24 -2.33
N ALA A 116 8.17 6.27 -2.99
CA ALA A 116 8.14 7.63 -2.46
C ALA A 116 7.40 7.71 -1.13
N ILE A 117 6.23 7.08 -1.01
CA ILE A 117 5.46 7.05 0.24
C ILE A 117 6.24 6.35 1.35
N TRP A 118 6.90 5.23 1.06
CA TRP A 118 7.69 4.51 2.06
C TRP A 118 8.90 5.33 2.49
N LEU A 119 9.57 5.98 1.54
CA LEU A 119 10.72 6.84 1.79
C LEU A 119 10.38 7.96 2.79
N THR A 120 9.22 8.63 2.65
CA THR A 120 8.77 9.65 3.63
C THR A 120 8.67 9.12 5.06
N ARG A 121 8.44 7.81 5.19
CA ARG A 121 8.26 7.15 6.48
C ARG A 121 9.51 6.50 7.02
N ILE A 122 10.56 6.26 6.23
CA ILE A 122 11.70 5.49 6.70
C ILE A 122 13.04 6.20 6.54
N TYR A 123 13.09 7.28 5.77
CA TYR A 123 14.28 8.12 5.69
C TYR A 123 14.38 9.04 6.94
N PRO A 124 15.58 9.27 7.49
CA PRO A 124 16.81 8.51 7.29
C PRO A 124 16.77 7.15 8.05
N ILE A 125 17.37 6.10 7.51
CA ILE A 125 17.36 4.73 8.07
C ILE A 125 18.10 4.66 9.41
N GLU A 126 19.09 5.56 9.58
CA GLU A 126 19.94 5.73 10.76
C GLU A 126 19.10 5.91 12.03
N ARG A 127 17.91 6.53 11.93
CA ARG A 127 17.01 6.73 13.07
C ARG A 127 16.49 5.44 13.70
N PHE A 128 16.58 4.32 12.97
CA PHE A 128 16.20 3.00 13.47
C PHE A 128 17.41 2.19 13.96
N LEU A 129 18.62 2.66 13.72
CA LEU A 129 19.86 1.97 14.06
C LEU A 129 20.43 2.54 15.35
N ASP A 130 21.38 1.81 15.92
CA ASP A 130 22.18 2.29 17.03
C ASP A 130 23.08 3.45 16.57
N PRO A 131 23.02 4.64 17.20
CA PRO A 131 23.82 5.80 16.82
C PRO A 131 25.34 5.55 16.82
N GLU A 132 25.82 4.67 17.72
CA GLU A 132 27.25 4.42 17.86
C GLU A 132 27.75 3.36 16.87
N THR A 133 27.05 2.22 16.79
CA THR A 133 27.49 1.08 15.98
C THR A 133 26.95 1.11 14.55
N GLY A 134 25.87 1.86 14.30
CA GLY A 134 25.12 1.85 13.04
C GLY A 134 24.49 0.48 12.73
N ARG A 135 24.26 -0.35 13.75
CA ARG A 135 23.68 -1.70 13.61
C ARG A 135 22.25 -1.75 14.17
N PRO A 136 21.43 -2.72 13.76
CA PRO A 136 20.12 -2.94 14.38
C PRO A 136 20.24 -3.28 15.87
N ILE A 137 19.45 -2.60 16.70
CA ILE A 137 19.37 -2.78 18.15
C ILE A 137 18.56 -4.05 18.46
N VAL A 138 19.23 -5.03 19.07
CA VAL A 138 18.62 -6.27 19.57
C VAL A 138 18.82 -6.36 21.08
N THR A 139 17.73 -6.35 21.84
CA THR A 139 17.76 -6.45 23.30
C THR A 139 17.31 -7.82 23.76
N SER A 140 18.03 -8.44 24.70
CA SER A 140 17.57 -9.65 25.39
C SER A 140 16.82 -9.28 26.66
N ARG A 141 15.65 -9.88 26.89
CA ARG A 141 14.87 -9.74 28.13
C ARG A 141 14.44 -11.11 28.63
N LEU A 142 14.42 -11.31 29.93
CA LEU A 142 13.84 -12.51 30.51
C LEU A 142 12.31 -12.45 30.39
N SER A 143 11.71 -13.51 29.85
CA SER A 143 10.26 -13.70 29.80
C SER A 143 9.70 -13.95 31.22
N LYS A 144 8.37 -13.86 31.39
CA LYS A 144 7.67 -14.24 32.63
C LYS A 144 8.05 -15.65 33.13
N ASN A 145 8.48 -16.53 32.22
CA ASN A 145 8.90 -17.90 32.51
C ASN A 145 10.42 -18.06 32.75
N GLY A 146 11.16 -16.96 32.94
CA GLY A 146 12.61 -16.98 33.16
C GLY A 146 13.46 -17.34 31.93
N LYS A 147 12.85 -17.62 30.78
CA LYS A 147 13.57 -17.90 29.52
C LYS A 147 14.00 -16.58 28.86
N PRO A 148 15.25 -16.46 28.38
CA PRO A 148 15.68 -15.28 27.62
C PRO A 148 14.90 -15.21 26.30
N CYS A 149 14.39 -14.03 26.00
CA CYS A 149 13.68 -13.70 24.78
C CYS A 149 14.38 -12.51 24.11
N THR A 150 14.71 -12.66 22.84
CA THR A 150 15.32 -11.59 22.04
C THR A 150 14.23 -10.70 21.44
N TYR A 151 14.44 -9.39 21.53
CA TYR A 151 13.54 -8.38 21.01
C TYR A 151 14.31 -7.45 20.06
N ASN A 152 13.95 -7.50 18.77
CA ASN A 152 14.53 -6.66 17.74
C ASN A 152 13.87 -5.27 17.76
N ARG A 153 14.41 -4.34 18.55
CA ARG A 153 13.85 -3.00 18.76
C ARG A 153 13.80 -2.20 17.45
N SER A 154 14.88 -2.23 16.68
CA SER A 154 14.96 -1.52 15.39
C SER A 154 13.90 -2.00 14.40
N LEU A 155 13.76 -3.31 14.25
CA LEU A 155 12.75 -3.89 13.36
C LEU A 155 11.32 -3.55 13.83
N ALA A 156 11.08 -3.54 15.14
CA ALA A 156 9.77 -3.17 15.69
C ALA A 156 9.44 -1.69 15.42
N GLN A 157 10.40 -0.78 15.60
CA GLN A 157 10.23 0.65 15.26
C GLN A 157 10.05 0.85 13.75
N PHE A 158 10.82 0.13 12.92
CA PHE A 158 10.68 0.17 11.47
C PHE A 158 9.30 -0.30 11.00
N LYS A 159 8.81 -1.41 11.57
CA LYS A 159 7.44 -1.89 11.34
C LYS A 159 6.40 -0.85 11.76
N ALA A 160 6.59 -0.20 12.92
CA ALA A 160 5.68 0.82 13.40
C ALA A 160 5.62 2.04 12.45
N ALA A 161 6.76 2.48 11.93
CA ALA A 161 6.82 3.59 10.97
C ALA A 161 6.07 3.28 9.65
N LEU A 162 6.08 2.01 9.22
CA LEU A 162 5.32 1.53 8.06
C LEU A 162 3.88 1.09 8.38
N GLY A 163 3.36 1.43 9.58
CA GLY A 163 1.98 1.12 9.96
C GLY A 163 1.71 -0.34 10.35
N ALA A 164 2.75 -1.18 10.41
CA ALA A 164 2.70 -2.59 10.81
C ALA A 164 3.09 -2.83 12.28
N GLY A 165 3.08 -1.79 13.12
CA GLY A 165 3.40 -1.86 14.54
C GLY A 165 2.30 -2.54 15.36
N THR A 166 2.69 -3.23 16.43
CA THR A 166 1.76 -3.70 17.47
C THR A 166 1.28 -2.51 18.29
N VAL A 167 -0.03 -2.27 18.37
CA VAL A 167 -0.61 -1.28 19.28
C VAL A 167 -1.17 -2.01 20.50
N GLU A 168 -0.98 -1.45 21.68
CA GLU A 168 -1.62 -1.91 22.89
C GLU A 168 -3.10 -1.49 22.86
N ASN A 169 -4.02 -2.45 22.81
CA ASN A 169 -5.45 -2.17 22.94
C ASN A 169 -5.76 -1.87 24.42
N SER A 170 -5.83 -0.59 24.75
CA SER A 170 -6.33 -0.12 26.06
C SER A 170 -7.86 -0.08 26.14
N SER A 171 -8.59 -0.61 25.14
CA SER A 171 -10.03 -0.77 25.24
C SER A 171 -10.34 -1.79 26.34
N GLY A 172 -10.89 -1.34 27.46
CA GLY A 172 -11.26 -2.12 28.65
C GLY A 172 -12.32 -3.23 28.45
N ILE A 173 -12.44 -3.75 27.22
CA ILE A 173 -13.32 -4.84 26.86
C ILE A 173 -12.59 -6.16 27.13
N ARG A 174 -13.02 -6.85 28.19
CA ARG A 174 -12.58 -8.22 28.49
C ARG A 174 -13.00 -9.12 27.34
N GLN A 175 -12.03 -9.69 26.60
CA GLN A 175 -12.32 -10.76 25.65
C GLN A 175 -12.57 -12.08 26.40
N PRO A 176 -13.49 -12.95 25.91
CA PRO A 176 -13.79 -14.21 26.56
C PRO A 176 -12.59 -15.15 26.49
N ILE A 177 -12.21 -15.69 27.65
CA ILE A 177 -11.09 -16.60 27.82
C ILE A 177 -11.40 -17.90 27.05
N GLY A 178 -10.72 -18.10 25.92
CA GLY A 178 -10.70 -19.39 25.24
C GLY A 178 -10.14 -20.48 26.16
N LYS A 179 -10.96 -21.52 26.36
CA LYS A 179 -10.77 -22.71 27.21
C LYS A 179 -9.30 -23.09 27.45
N GLN A 180 -8.79 -22.75 28.62
CA GLN A 180 -7.61 -23.41 29.18
C GLN A 180 -8.00 -24.85 29.54
N LYS A 181 -7.30 -25.82 28.98
CA LYS A 181 -7.42 -27.24 29.38
C LYS A 181 -7.21 -27.34 30.89
N GLU A 182 -8.27 -27.72 31.59
CA GLU A 182 -8.24 -28.03 33.00
C GLU A 182 -7.31 -29.21 33.25
N SER A 183 -6.18 -28.93 33.89
CA SER A 183 -5.55 -29.91 34.75
C SER A 183 -5.07 -29.17 36.00
N LYS A 184 -5.80 -29.33 37.10
CA LYS A 184 -5.27 -29.77 38.40
C LYS A 184 -6.31 -29.70 39.51
N LYS A 185 -6.54 -30.89 40.10
CA LYS A 185 -6.95 -31.17 41.49
C LYS A 185 -6.37 -30.15 42.50
N TRP A 186 -7.24 -29.61 43.38
CA TRP A 186 -7.16 -29.50 44.86
C TRP A 186 -5.76 -29.29 45.52
N GLN A 187 -5.47 -28.37 46.45
CA GLN A 187 -6.19 -27.88 47.64
C GLN A 187 -5.57 -26.55 48.18
N GLY A 188 -6.43 -25.66 48.68
CA GLY A 188 -6.25 -24.78 49.86
C GLY A 188 -5.02 -23.88 50.02
N ARG A 189 -5.20 -22.55 49.88
CA ARG A 189 -4.89 -21.54 50.93
C ARG A 189 -5.24 -20.12 50.48
N ARG A 190 -5.56 -19.31 51.48
CA ARG A 190 -6.18 -17.98 51.45
C ARG A 190 -5.43 -16.92 50.62
N SER A 191 -6.23 -15.96 50.19
CA SER A 191 -5.93 -14.74 49.45
C SER A 191 -4.65 -13.98 49.83
N THR A 192 -3.90 -13.55 48.82
CA THR A 192 -3.54 -12.14 48.67
C THR A 192 -3.69 -11.76 47.19
N ASN A 193 -4.39 -10.65 46.96
CA ASN A 193 -4.92 -10.24 45.68
C ASN A 193 -3.81 -9.61 44.83
N LYS A 194 -2.94 -10.42 44.22
CA LYS A 194 -1.91 -9.94 43.29
C LYS A 194 -2.51 -9.85 41.89
N ARG A 195 -2.98 -8.65 41.53
CA ARG A 195 -3.46 -8.24 40.20
C ARG A 195 -2.54 -8.82 39.11
N ARG A 196 -2.95 -9.91 38.47
CA ARG A 196 -2.32 -10.46 37.27
C ARG A 196 -2.96 -9.81 36.05
N ASN A 197 -2.28 -8.82 35.49
CA ASN A 197 -2.61 -8.27 34.18
C ASN A 197 -1.94 -9.15 33.13
N ASP A 198 -2.71 -10.08 32.55
CA ASP A 198 -2.26 -10.85 31.39
C ASP A 198 -2.55 -10.07 30.11
N ASN A 199 -1.73 -9.04 29.88
CA ASN A 199 -1.69 -8.28 28.63
C ASN A 199 -1.20 -9.20 27.50
N ARG A 200 -2.12 -9.80 26.75
CA ARG A 200 -1.81 -10.37 25.43
C ARG A 200 -1.87 -9.25 24.41
N THR A 201 -0.70 -8.83 23.92
CA THR A 201 -0.57 -7.98 22.73
C THR A 201 -1.11 -8.72 21.52
N GLN A 202 -2.32 -8.39 21.07
CA GLN A 202 -2.76 -8.69 19.71
C GLN A 202 -2.44 -7.53 18.79
N ILE A 203 -2.15 -7.83 17.53
CA ILE A 203 -1.88 -6.87 16.46
C ILE A 203 -3.20 -6.15 16.16
N ALA A 204 -3.47 -5.06 16.86
CA ALA A 204 -4.63 -4.23 16.60
C ALA A 204 -4.19 -2.88 16.10
N SER A 205 -4.91 -2.40 15.10
CA SER A 205 -4.40 -1.41 14.20
C SER A 205 -5.49 -0.34 14.02
N GLY A 206 -5.32 0.82 14.67
CA GLY A 206 -6.20 2.00 14.64
C GLY A 206 -6.64 2.43 13.25
N CYS A 207 -7.79 3.12 13.18
CA CYS A 207 -8.64 3.24 11.98
C CYS A 207 -8.41 2.08 10.99
N ARG A 208 -9.19 1.01 11.19
CA ARG A 208 -9.29 -0.16 10.31
C ARG A 208 -9.20 0.22 8.82
N PHE A 209 -9.85 1.31 8.42
CA PHE A 209 -9.82 1.84 7.05
C PHE A 209 -8.45 2.36 6.58
N CYS A 210 -7.70 3.07 7.42
CA CYS A 210 -6.39 3.64 7.07
C CYS A 210 -5.27 2.59 7.06
N ARG A 211 -5.41 1.50 7.82
CA ARG A 211 -4.43 0.41 7.87
C ARG A 211 -4.74 -0.72 6.91
N GLU A 212 -6.02 -0.94 6.57
CA GLU A 212 -6.42 -1.94 5.58
C GLU A 212 -6.31 -1.46 4.13
N ALA A 213 -6.45 -0.16 3.83
CA ALA A 213 -6.62 0.27 2.43
C ALA A 213 -5.34 0.49 1.62
N PHE A 214 -4.23 0.96 2.21
CA PHE A 214 -3.03 1.31 1.43
C PHE A 214 -1.95 0.21 1.46
N PHE A 215 -1.60 -0.25 2.66
CA PHE A 215 -0.53 -1.23 2.87
C PHE A 215 -0.92 -2.68 2.49
N LEU A 216 -2.20 -3.05 2.60
CA LEU A 216 -2.67 -4.37 2.14
C LEU A 216 -2.94 -4.37 0.62
N TRP A 217 -3.15 -3.22 0.00
CA TRP A 217 -3.45 -3.12 -1.43
C TRP A 217 -2.18 -3.17 -2.29
N SER A 218 -1.12 -2.46 -1.89
CA SER A 218 0.17 -2.46 -2.63
C SER A 218 0.82 -3.85 -2.67
N LEU A 219 0.75 -4.62 -1.58
CA LEU A 219 1.38 -5.94 -1.49
C LEU A 219 0.54 -7.12 -1.98
N ASN A 220 -0.79 -7.09 -1.86
CA ASN A 220 -1.59 -8.29 -2.14
C ASN A 220 -2.00 -8.46 -3.61
N ARG A 221 -2.02 -7.40 -4.43
CA ARG A 221 -2.71 -7.48 -5.73
C ARG A 221 -1.96 -6.98 -6.96
N ILE A 222 -1.01 -6.03 -6.86
CA ILE A 222 -0.62 -5.27 -8.06
C ILE A 222 0.90 -5.20 -8.31
N GLU A 223 1.76 -5.18 -7.28
CA GLU A 223 3.16 -4.79 -7.53
C GLU A 223 4.11 -5.98 -7.73
N THR A 224 3.96 -7.06 -6.97
CA THR A 224 4.86 -8.23 -7.12
C THR A 224 4.67 -8.99 -8.44
N GLU A 225 3.47 -8.97 -9.03
CA GLU A 225 3.19 -9.65 -10.31
C GLU A 225 3.68 -8.86 -11.53
N ARG A 226 4.07 -7.60 -11.35
CA ARG A 226 4.53 -6.71 -12.43
C ARG A 226 6.04 -6.63 -12.56
N CYS A 227 6.78 -7.28 -11.66
CA CYS A 227 8.22 -7.14 -11.57
C CYS A 227 8.90 -8.50 -11.48
N ASP A 228 9.83 -8.76 -12.40
CA ASP A 228 10.68 -9.97 -12.43
C ASP A 228 11.82 -9.93 -11.38
N ALA A 229 11.56 -9.29 -10.24
CA ALA A 229 12.57 -9.14 -9.21
C ALA A 229 12.73 -10.43 -8.38
N PRO A 230 13.96 -10.78 -7.97
CA PRO A 230 14.25 -12.06 -7.31
C PRO A 230 13.58 -12.19 -5.93
N LEU A 231 13.33 -11.10 -5.19
CA LEU A 231 12.56 -11.19 -3.94
C LEU A 231 11.05 -11.16 -4.19
N ALA A 232 10.58 -10.56 -5.29
CA ALA A 232 9.18 -10.60 -5.68
C ALA A 232 8.70 -12.04 -5.90
N ALA A 233 9.51 -12.89 -6.54
CA ALA A 233 9.21 -14.32 -6.71
C ALA A 233 8.99 -15.04 -5.37
N LYS A 234 9.86 -14.78 -4.38
CA LYS A 234 9.72 -15.35 -3.02
C LYS A 234 8.47 -14.85 -2.30
N LEU A 235 8.07 -13.59 -2.54
CA LEU A 235 6.84 -13.03 -2.00
C LEU A 235 5.60 -13.67 -2.63
N ILE A 236 5.62 -13.92 -3.94
CA ILE A 236 4.55 -14.62 -4.66
C ILE A 236 4.40 -16.05 -4.12
N GLU A 237 5.50 -16.79 -3.99
CA GLU A 237 5.50 -18.14 -3.42
C GLU A 237 4.92 -18.12 -2.00
N LYS A 238 5.40 -17.21 -1.14
CA LYS A 238 4.90 -17.08 0.22
C LYS A 238 3.42 -16.73 0.27
N ARG A 239 2.95 -15.86 -0.61
CA ARG A 239 1.55 -15.47 -0.75
C ARG A 239 0.69 -16.67 -1.15
N ASN A 240 1.14 -17.47 -2.12
CA ASN A 240 0.43 -18.66 -2.58
C ASN A 240 0.35 -19.73 -1.48
N ALA A 241 1.46 -20.00 -0.78
CA ALA A 241 1.47 -20.91 0.36
C ALA A 241 0.56 -20.44 1.51
N LEU A 242 0.45 -19.12 1.74
CA LEU A 242 -0.50 -18.57 2.71
C LEU A 242 -1.95 -18.71 2.22
N LYS A 243 -2.22 -18.62 0.91
CA LYS A 243 -3.57 -18.81 0.35
C LYS A 243 -4.11 -20.22 0.64
N GLU A 244 -3.25 -21.23 0.55
CA GLU A 244 -3.58 -22.63 0.79
C GLU A 244 -3.82 -22.95 2.27
N ASN A 245 -3.05 -22.35 3.17
CA ASN A 245 -3.06 -22.70 4.60
C ASN A 245 -4.02 -21.89 5.47
N ASP A 246 -4.26 -20.62 5.15
CA ASP A 246 -5.03 -19.71 6.02
C ASP A 246 -6.40 -19.37 5.41
N ARG A 247 -7.48 -19.65 6.16
CA ARG A 247 -8.85 -19.26 5.76
C ARG A 247 -9.11 -17.76 5.91
N ASN A 248 -8.36 -17.07 6.78
CA ASN A 248 -8.58 -15.65 7.10
C ASN A 248 -7.72 -14.72 6.23
N ILE A 249 -8.36 -13.91 5.38
CA ILE A 249 -7.70 -12.93 4.49
C ILE A 249 -6.84 -11.91 5.26
N TYR A 250 -7.30 -11.47 6.44
CA TYR A 250 -6.60 -10.47 7.25
C TYR A 250 -5.29 -11.02 7.81
N GLN A 251 -5.31 -12.25 8.30
CA GLN A 251 -4.13 -12.91 8.86
C GLN A 251 -3.07 -13.19 7.79
N ARG A 252 -3.51 -13.65 6.60
CA ARG A 252 -2.63 -13.82 5.43
C ARG A 252 -1.91 -12.54 5.07
N SER A 253 -2.68 -11.44 4.98
CA SER A 253 -2.15 -10.14 4.59
C SER A 253 -1.16 -9.59 5.62
N ALA A 254 -1.48 -9.71 6.91
CA ALA A 254 -0.57 -9.30 7.99
C ALA A 254 0.74 -10.11 7.99
N ASN A 255 0.66 -11.42 7.73
CA ASN A 255 1.83 -12.29 7.63
C ASN A 255 2.72 -11.92 6.44
N LEU A 256 2.13 -11.68 5.27
CA LEU A 256 2.85 -11.26 4.07
C LEU A 256 3.50 -9.88 4.24
N GLN A 257 2.77 -8.91 4.80
CA GLN A 257 3.28 -7.58 5.13
C GLN A 257 4.47 -7.67 6.10
N GLY A 258 4.31 -8.42 7.19
CA GLY A 258 5.37 -8.59 8.18
C GLY A 258 6.61 -9.31 7.63
N TYR A 259 6.45 -10.15 6.61
CA TYR A 259 7.56 -10.79 5.89
C TYR A 259 8.24 -9.81 4.93
N THR A 260 7.47 -9.07 4.12
CA THR A 260 7.98 -8.04 3.20
C THR A 260 8.80 -6.97 3.93
N ILE A 261 8.26 -6.43 5.03
CA ILE A 261 8.95 -5.42 5.84
C ILE A 261 10.28 -5.94 6.40
N ARG A 262 10.33 -7.24 6.77
CA ARG A 262 11.57 -7.87 7.23
C ARG A 262 12.61 -7.97 6.10
N LEU A 263 12.18 -8.31 4.89
CA LEU A 263 13.06 -8.34 3.72
C LEU A 263 13.60 -6.95 3.41
N LEU A 264 12.73 -5.93 3.38
CA LEU A 264 13.16 -4.55 3.15
C LEU A 264 14.15 -4.10 4.22
N PHE A 265 13.81 -4.27 5.50
CA PHE A 265 14.70 -3.84 6.58
C PHE A 265 16.06 -4.54 6.50
N ARG A 266 16.09 -5.82 6.11
CA ARG A 266 17.35 -6.55 5.89
C ARG A 266 18.13 -6.00 4.69
N GLY A 267 17.46 -5.67 3.58
CA GLY A 267 18.10 -5.05 2.42
C GLY A 267 18.72 -3.69 2.76
N LEU A 268 18.00 -2.88 3.54
CA LEU A 268 18.46 -1.56 3.98
C LEU A 268 19.52 -1.59 5.08
N THR A 269 19.74 -2.72 5.75
CA THR A 269 20.70 -2.82 6.87
C THR A 269 21.91 -3.69 6.57
N LYS A 270 21.87 -4.48 5.49
CA LYS A 270 23.08 -5.06 4.92
C LYS A 270 24.00 -3.91 4.50
N ARG A 271 25.23 -3.91 5.00
CA ARG A 271 26.31 -3.12 4.41
C ARG A 271 26.77 -3.87 3.16
N GLU A 272 26.91 -3.17 2.05
CA GLU A 272 27.75 -3.66 0.96
C GLU A 272 29.16 -3.75 1.56
N ILE A 273 29.71 -4.97 1.57
CA ILE A 273 31.08 -5.27 1.98
C ILE A 273 31.94 -5.13 0.74
#